data_AF-A0A2D4G9T1-F1
#
_entry.id   AF-A0A2D4G9T1-F1
#
_cell.length_a   1.000
_cell.length_b   1.000
_cell.length_c   1.000
_cell.angle_alpha   90.00
_cell.angle_beta   90.00
_cell.angle_gamma   90.00
#
_symmetry.space_group_name_H-M   'P 1'
#
loop_
_entity.id
_entity.type
_entity.pdbx_description
1 polymer ?
#
loop_
_entity_poly.entity_id
_entity_poly.type
_entity_poly.pdbx_seq_one_letter_code
_entity_poly.pdbx_strand_id
1 'polypeptide(L)'
;CHDVKAIYVCVRPKGGRSMQTRVENLLKCKVFDRVREDCPNFHQKIKPISAELTQPNLAIPSKDMEELVSEVNVIFHCAATVRFDEPLKDALLLNVMGTQQLLGLAHQMKNLE
;
A
#
# COMPACT_ATOMS: atom_id res chain seq x y z
N CYS A 1 7.75 -17.70 5.26
CA CYS A 1 8.08 -16.26 5.21
C CYS A 1 8.50 -15.81 6.61
N HIS A 2 9.68 -16.24 7.07
CA HIS A 2 10.11 -16.00 8.46
C HIS A 2 10.74 -14.61 8.63
N ASP A 3 11.44 -14.12 7.60
CA ASP A 3 12.24 -12.89 7.69
C ASP A 3 11.43 -11.60 7.49
N VAL A 4 10.22 -11.69 6.94
CA VAL A 4 9.33 -10.52 6.78
C VAL A 4 8.63 -10.23 8.10
N LYS A 5 8.93 -9.08 8.71
CA LYS A 5 8.28 -8.58 9.94
C LYS A 5 6.85 -8.12 9.68
N ALA A 6 6.63 -7.28 8.66
CA ALA A 6 5.34 -6.73 8.31
C ALA A 6 5.24 -6.43 6.81
N ILE A 7 4.03 -6.43 6.27
CA ILE A 7 3.68 -6.00 4.92
C ILE A 7 2.67 -4.88 5.05
N TYR A 8 3.10 -3.66 4.73
CA TYR A 8 2.24 -2.48 4.73
C TYR A 8 1.52 -2.38 3.39
N VAL A 9 0.19 -2.33 3.41
CA VAL A 9 -0.65 -2.30 2.20
C VAL A 9 -1.40 -0.97 2.14
N CYS A 10 -1.05 -0.12 1.18
CA CYS A 10 -1.75 1.13 0.92
C CYS A 10 -3.17 0.87 0.41
N VAL A 11 -4.17 1.34 1.15
CA VAL A 11 -5.59 1.20 0.83
C VAL A 11 -6.21 2.58 0.67
N ARG A 12 -6.71 2.86 -0.52
CA ARG A 12 -7.49 4.08 -0.78
C ARG A 12 -8.77 4.11 0.05
N PRO A 13 -9.10 5.18 0.79
CA PRO A 13 -10.42 5.33 1.40
C PRO A 13 -11.54 5.25 0.35
N LYS A 14 -12.56 4.43 0.57
CA LYS A 14 -13.75 4.39 -0.31
C LYS A 14 -14.99 4.18 0.56
N GLY A 15 -15.99 5.05 0.40
CA GLY A 15 -17.14 5.18 1.30
C GLY A 15 -17.80 3.84 1.67
N GLY A 16 -18.00 3.65 2.98
CA GLY A 16 -18.84 2.60 3.57
C GLY A 16 -18.13 1.31 4.04
N ARG A 17 -16.82 1.13 3.81
CA ARG A 17 -16.08 -0.07 4.28
C ARG A 17 -14.76 0.31 4.93
N SER A 18 -14.42 -0.34 6.04
CA SER A 18 -13.11 -0.20 6.69
C SER A 18 -11.99 -0.75 5.80
N MET A 19 -10.78 -0.22 5.96
CA MET A 19 -9.61 -0.71 5.25
C MET A 19 -9.30 -2.17 5.60
N GLN A 20 -9.50 -2.52 6.88
CA GLN A 20 -9.35 -3.87 7.41
C GLN A 20 -10.26 -4.85 6.67
N THR A 21 -11.56 -4.56 6.58
CA THR A 21 -12.51 -5.42 5.87
C THR A 21 -12.17 -5.56 4.39
N ARG A 22 -11.61 -4.53 3.74
CA ARG A 22 -11.18 -4.64 2.34
C ARG A 22 -10.01 -5.60 2.16
N VAL A 23 -9.01 -5.51 3.04
CA VAL A 23 -7.85 -6.42 3.02
C VAL A 23 -8.30 -7.83 3.37
N GLU A 24 -9.08 -8.02 4.44
CA GLU A 24 -9.59 -9.34 4.83
C GLU A 24 -10.35 -10.04 3.70
N ASN A 25 -11.16 -9.30 2.95
CA ASN A 25 -11.88 -9.88 1.81
C ASN A 25 -10.94 -10.22 0.64
N LEU A 26 -9.92 -9.40 0.36
CA LEU A 26 -8.90 -9.72 -0.64
C LEU A 26 -8.16 -11.00 -0.26
N LEU A 27 -7.82 -11.16 1.02
CA LEU A 27 -7.14 -12.33 1.54
C LEU A 27 -7.99 -13.61 1.53
N LYS A 28 -9.28 -13.55 1.17
CA LYS A 28 -10.13 -14.74 0.94
C LYS A 28 -10.05 -15.24 -0.51
N CYS A 29 -9.43 -14.50 -1.42
CA CYS A 29 -9.28 -14.94 -2.81
C CYS A 29 -8.40 -16.20 -2.91
N LYS A 30 -8.71 -17.07 -3.87
CA LYS A 30 -8.00 -18.35 -4.10
C LYS A 30 -6.50 -18.22 -4.32
N VAL A 31 -6.04 -17.07 -4.83
CA VAL A 31 -4.62 -16.78 -5.02
C VAL A 31 -3.83 -16.86 -3.71
N PHE A 32 -4.49 -16.71 -2.56
CA PHE A 32 -3.89 -16.83 -1.23
C PHE A 32 -4.02 -18.22 -0.61
N ASP A 33 -4.61 -19.21 -1.30
CA ASP A 33 -4.84 -20.54 -0.71
C ASP A 33 -3.54 -21.22 -0.29
N ARG A 34 -2.52 -21.17 -1.16
CA ARG A 34 -1.22 -21.78 -0.87
C ARG A 34 -0.54 -21.19 0.38
N VAL A 35 -0.54 -19.86 0.52
CA VAL A 35 0.06 -19.21 1.70
C VAL A 35 -0.77 -19.43 2.96
N ARG A 36 -2.09 -19.61 2.83
CA ARG A 36 -2.97 -19.94 3.96
C ARG A 36 -2.71 -21.35 4.48
N GLU A 37 -2.43 -22.30 3.59
CA GLU A 37 -2.03 -23.67 3.95
C GLU A 37 -0.63 -23.69 4.58
N ASP A 38 0.36 -23.06 3.94
CA ASP A 38 1.75 -23.07 4.39
C ASP A 38 1.98 -22.20 5.66
N CYS A 39 1.20 -21.14 5.85
CA CYS A 39 1.33 -20.20 6.96
C CYS A 39 -0.04 -19.65 7.39
N PRO A 40 -0.82 -20.40 8.21
CA PRO A 40 -2.20 -20.03 8.55
C PRO A 40 -2.38 -18.63 9.17
N ASN A 41 -1.36 -18.14 9.87
CA ASN A 41 -1.32 -16.84 10.53
C ASN A 41 -0.69 -15.71 9.68
N PHE A 42 -0.42 -15.91 8.39
CA PHE A 42 0.24 -14.91 7.53
C PHE A 42 -0.45 -13.54 7.54
N HIS A 43 -1.78 -13.52 7.69
CA HIS A 43 -2.59 -12.31 7.73
C HIS A 43 -2.21 -11.36 8.88
N GLN A 44 -1.64 -11.86 9.98
CA GLN A 44 -1.16 -11.05 11.10
C GLN A 44 0.00 -10.12 10.72
N LYS A 45 0.72 -10.45 9.64
CA LYS A 45 1.81 -9.62 9.13
C LYS A 45 1.32 -8.51 8.21
N ILE A 46 0.04 -8.51 7.81
CA ILE A 46 -0.50 -7.56 6.83
C ILE A 46 -1.12 -6.38 7.56
N LYS A 47 -0.56 -5.19 7.35
CA LYS A 47 -0.97 -3.94 7.98
C LYS A 47 -1.57 -3.00 6.92
N PRO A 48 -2.91 -2.84 6.87
CA PRO A 48 -3.52 -1.85 5.99
C PRO A 48 -3.19 -0.43 6.47
N ILE A 49 -2.81 0.44 5.54
CA ILE A 49 -2.56 1.87 5.76
C ILE A 49 -3.43 2.70 4.83
N SER A 50 -3.97 3.80 5.34
CA SER A 50 -4.73 4.74 4.51
C SER A 50 -3.78 5.54 3.63
N ALA A 51 -4.02 5.54 2.32
CA ALA A 51 -3.25 6.35 1.38
C ALA A 51 -4.09 6.75 0.16
N GLU A 52 -3.94 7.99 -0.29
CA GLU A 52 -4.47 8.51 -1.55
C GLU A 52 -3.34 9.18 -2.33
N LEU A 53 -2.91 8.53 -3.41
CA LEU A 53 -1.72 8.93 -4.17
C LEU A 53 -1.92 10.26 -4.91
N THR A 54 -3.16 10.65 -5.16
CA THR A 54 -3.48 11.93 -5.81
C THR A 54 -3.47 13.12 -4.85
N GLN A 55 -3.29 12.88 -3.55
CA GLN A 55 -3.31 13.92 -2.51
C GLN A 55 -1.89 14.25 -2.02
N PRO A 56 -1.67 15.45 -1.44
CA PRO A 56 -0.40 15.81 -0.83
C PRO A 56 0.02 14.82 0.25
N ASN A 57 1.31 14.51 0.32
CA ASN A 57 1.89 13.54 1.25
C ASN A 57 1.20 12.17 1.20
N LEU A 58 0.68 11.81 0.03
CA LEU A 58 -0.09 10.59 -0.21
C LEU A 58 -1.31 10.43 0.72
N ALA A 59 -1.78 11.51 1.37
CA ALA A 59 -2.78 11.50 2.45
C ALA A 59 -2.56 10.40 3.51
N ILE A 60 -1.31 10.04 3.79
CA ILE A 60 -0.97 9.07 4.83
C ILE A 60 -1.03 9.77 6.20
N PRO A 61 -1.70 9.19 7.21
CA PRO A 61 -1.70 9.74 8.58
C PRO A 61 -0.29 9.86 9.14
N SER A 62 0.01 10.92 9.89
CA SER A 62 1.37 11.20 10.39
C SER A 62 1.99 10.04 11.17
N LYS A 63 1.20 9.36 12.01
CA LYS A 63 1.65 8.18 12.77
C LYS A 63 2.10 7.04 11.84
N ASP A 64 1.35 6.78 10.79
CA ASP A 64 1.67 5.73 9.82
C ASP A 64 2.88 6.14 8.98
N MET A 65 3.00 7.43 8.65
CA MET A 65 4.16 7.97 7.94
C MET A 65 5.47 7.75 8.71
N GLU A 66 5.47 8.04 10.01
CA GLU A 66 6.62 7.83 10.90
C GLU A 66 7.02 6.35 10.95
N GLU A 67 6.03 5.45 11.10
CA GLU A 67 6.27 4.00 11.10
C GLU A 67 6.88 3.54 9.77
N LEU A 68 6.35 4.00 8.63
CA LEU A 68 6.88 3.65 7.31
C LEU A 68 8.32 4.13 7.12
N VAL A 69 8.62 5.36 7.53
CA VAL A 69 9.97 5.93 7.49
C VAL A 69 10.96 5.11 8.34
N SER A 70 10.52 4.56 9.47
CA SER A 70 11.40 3.78 10.36
C SER A 70 11.50 2.29 10.05
N GLU A 71 10.52 1.69 9.37
CA GLU A 71 10.38 0.23 9.29
C GLU A 71 10.48 -0.34 7.87
N VAL A 72 10.29 0.47 6.81
CA VAL A 72 10.26 -0.05 5.44
C VAL A 72 11.66 -0.25 4.88
N ASN A 73 11.90 -1.46 4.35
CA ASN A 73 13.11 -1.84 3.64
C ASN A 73 12.93 -1.90 2.12
N VAL A 74 11.75 -2.30 1.65
CA VAL A 74 11.46 -2.52 0.22
C VAL A 74 10.09 -1.96 -0.12
N ILE A 75 9.99 -1.27 -1.27
CA ILE A 75 8.74 -0.71 -1.78
C ILE A 75 8.35 -1.44 -3.07
N PHE A 76 7.15 -2.02 -3.08
CA PHE A 76 6.49 -2.48 -4.30
C PHE A 76 5.42 -1.48 -4.73
N HIS A 77 5.69 -0.70 -5.77
CA HIS A 77 4.73 0.26 -6.29
C HIS A 77 3.90 -0.34 -7.44
N CYS A 78 2.69 -0.79 -7.13
CA CYS A 78 1.74 -1.35 -8.10
C CYS A 78 0.45 -0.55 -8.22
N ALA A 79 0.34 0.58 -7.52
CA ALA A 79 -0.86 1.40 -7.51
C ALA A 79 -0.88 2.33 -8.73
N ALA A 80 -1.81 2.08 -9.65
CA ALA A 80 -1.98 2.88 -10.84
C ALA A 80 -3.45 2.85 -11.27
N THR A 81 -3.80 3.78 -12.16
CA THR A 81 -4.93 3.60 -13.07
C THR A 81 -4.43 3.03 -14.38
N VAL A 82 -5.17 2.04 -14.88
CA VAL A 82 -4.91 1.33 -16.14
C VAL A 82 -6.05 1.53 -17.14
N ARG A 83 -6.87 2.56 -16.92
CA ARG A 83 -7.96 2.93 -17.83
C ARG A 83 -7.40 3.72 -19.01
N PHE A 84 -7.68 3.24 -20.21
CA PHE A 84 -7.23 3.88 -21.46
C PHE A 84 -8.05 5.12 -21.84
N ASP A 85 -9.25 5.25 -21.27
CA ASP A 85 -10.22 6.33 -21.51
C ASP A 85 -10.21 7.40 -20.41
N GLU A 86 -9.29 7.32 -19.46
CA GLU A 86 -9.21 8.28 -18.37
C GLU A 86 -8.62 9.62 -18.83
N PRO A 87 -9.12 10.77 -18.34
CA PRO A 87 -8.53 12.06 -18.67
C PRO A 87 -7.03 12.08 -18.35
N LEU A 88 -6.22 12.57 -19.29
CA LEU A 88 -4.76 12.61 -19.16
C LEU A 88 -4.30 13.27 -17.86
N LYS A 89 -5.02 14.30 -17.40
CA LYS A 89 -4.74 14.99 -16.14
C LYS A 89 -4.83 14.06 -14.94
N ASP A 90 -5.83 13.19 -14.89
CA ASP A 90 -6.06 12.28 -13.77
C ASP A 90 -5.05 11.13 -13.80
N ALA A 91 -4.77 10.58 -14.99
CA ALA A 91 -3.71 9.60 -15.19
C ALA A 91 -2.32 10.14 -14.80
N LEU A 92 -2.02 11.39 -15.16
CA LEU A 92 -0.78 12.08 -14.77
C LEU A 92 -0.70 12.25 -13.25
N LEU A 93 -1.78 12.71 -12.62
CA LEU A 93 -1.82 12.92 -11.17
C LEU A 93 -1.59 11.62 -10.40
N LEU A 94 -2.24 10.53 -10.82
CA LEU A 94 -2.12 9.25 -10.12
C LEU A 94 -0.80 8.54 -10.43
N ASN A 95 -0.48 8.33 -11.71
CA ASN A 95 0.61 7.45 -12.12
C ASN A 95 1.97 8.14 -12.11
N VAL A 96 2.03 9.46 -12.34
CA VAL A 96 3.30 10.20 -12.40
C VAL A 96 3.53 10.97 -11.11
N MET A 97 2.61 11.86 -10.75
CA MET A 97 2.79 12.68 -9.54
C MET A 97 2.70 11.84 -8.26
N GLY A 98 1.80 10.84 -8.21
CA GLY A 98 1.75 9.88 -7.11
C GLY A 98 3.06 9.12 -6.93
N THR A 99 3.67 8.65 -8.02
CA THR A 99 5.00 8.02 -8.00
C THR A 99 6.08 8.98 -7.50
N GLN A 100 6.08 10.22 -7.97
CA GLN A 100 7.05 11.24 -7.53
C GLN A 100 6.94 11.51 -6.02
N GLN A 101 5.72 11.62 -5.48
CA GLN A 101 5.51 11.76 -4.05
C GLN A 101 5.98 10.54 -3.26
N LEU A 102 5.72 9.33 -3.75
CA LEU A 102 6.19 8.09 -3.13
C LEU A 102 7.72 8.00 -3.12
N LEU A 103 8.38 8.42 -4.20
CA LEU A 103 9.85 8.52 -4.23
C LEU A 103 10.34 9.54 -3.18
N GLY A 104 9.68 10.67 -3.03
CA GLY A 104 10.01 11.65 -1.98
C GLY A 104 9.91 11.09 -0.56
N LEU A 105 8.92 10.22 -0.30
CA LEU A 105 8.81 9.48 0.95
C LEU A 105 9.90 8.41 1.08
N ALA A 106 10.19 7.67 0.01
CA ALA A 106 11.21 6.63 -0.01
C ALA A 106 12.60 7.17 0.39
N HIS A 107 12.96 8.37 -0.07
CA HIS A 107 14.23 9.01 0.31
C HIS A 107 14.36 9.32 1.80
N GLN A 108 13.26 9.33 2.55
CA GLN A 108 13.26 9.56 3.99
C GLN A 108 13.38 8.25 4.78
N MET A 109 13.14 7.10 4.15
CA MET A 109 13.13 5.80 4.81
C MET A 109 14.55 5.40 5.23
N LYS A 110 14.69 5.02 6.50
CA LYS A 110 15.99 4.80 7.14
C LYS A 110 16.67 3.49 6.72
N ASN A 111 15.89 2.51 6.29
CA ASN A 111 16.37 1.15 6.04
C ASN A 111 16.08 0.69 4.60
N LEU A 112 15.78 1.62 3.69
CA LEU A 112 15.47 1.29 2.30
C LEU A 112 16.70 0.66 1.62
N GLU A 113 16.49 -0.51 1.00
CA GLU A 113 17.53 -1.31 0.31
C GLU A 113 17.54 -1.10 -1.21
#